data_AF-A0A5C5WFA3-F1
#
_entry.id   AF-A0A5C5WFA3-F1
#
_cell.length_a   1.000
_cell.length_b   1.000
_cell.length_c   1.000
_cell.angle_alpha   90.00
_cell.angle_beta   90.00
_cell.angle_gamma   90.00
#
_symmetry.space_group_name_H-M   'P 1'
#
loop_
_entity.id
_entity.type
_entity.pdbx_description
1 polymer ?
#
loop_
_entity_poly.entity_id
_entity_poly.type
_entity_poly.pdbx_seq_one_letter_code
_entity_poly.pdbx_strand_id
1 'polypeptide(L)'
;MQTTWRSTVIATLGMLILSVATSSAALIAIVDDDSGEFYFKNTGPGSFVLDAYAINSPFLSLTPGPWVSITGNYDSAGDQSVSSSPWFVLSATSQELAEAGSVSSGLLTAGEVVSLGDIYNPLGTPALTVRAFQGIVETPVAVSFRSLLGDYDDDLDVDVDDYFVFTATFGSTIDLRADGNNDGIVSAADYTIWRDRFEPMLGSAQARLALALGIPEPATAALLLVAMATGKLRCCRCR
;
A
#
# COMPACT_ATOMS: atom_id res chain seq x y z
N MET A 1 50.32 -33.34 3.61
CA MET A 1 49.40 -33.12 2.49
C MET A 1 48.08 -33.78 2.91
N GLN A 2 47.14 -33.13 3.64
CA GLN A 2 46.25 -32.03 3.23
C GLN A 2 45.89 -32.19 1.75
N THR A 3 44.68 -32.53 1.31
CA THR A 3 43.34 -32.09 1.74
C THR A 3 42.27 -33.10 1.30
N THR A 4 41.52 -33.67 2.24
CA THR A 4 40.14 -34.12 2.04
C THR A 4 39.22 -33.02 2.61
N TRP A 5 37.93 -33.02 2.25
CA TRP A 5 36.87 -32.07 2.64
C TRP A 5 36.68 -30.85 1.73
N ARG A 6 35.68 -30.94 0.83
CA ARG A 6 34.60 -29.95 0.58
C ARG A 6 34.10 -30.05 -0.86
N SER A 7 33.23 -31.01 -1.13
CA SER A 7 32.22 -30.93 -2.19
C SER A 7 31.11 -31.92 -1.80
N THR A 8 29.86 -31.48 -1.82
CA THR A 8 28.65 -32.32 -1.63
C THR A 8 28.17 -32.54 -0.19
N VAL A 9 27.81 -31.46 0.51
CA VAL A 9 26.71 -31.39 1.49
C VAL A 9 26.29 -29.91 1.44
N ILE A 10 25.14 -29.49 0.93
CA ILE A 10 23.86 -29.40 1.63
C ILE A 10 22.78 -29.31 0.54
N ALA A 11 22.20 -30.47 0.20
CA ALA A 11 20.88 -30.56 -0.42
C ALA A 11 20.06 -31.45 0.52
N THR A 12 18.84 -31.01 0.83
CA THR A 12 17.82 -31.70 1.64
C THR A 12 18.14 -31.95 3.12
N LEU A 13 17.72 -31.01 3.97
CA LEU A 13 17.20 -31.28 5.33
C LEU A 13 16.35 -30.09 5.79
N GLY A 14 15.05 -30.32 6.01
CA GLY A 14 14.26 -29.48 6.92
C GLY A 14 13.30 -28.45 6.30
N MET A 15 12.24 -28.92 5.62
CA MET A 15 10.96 -28.22 5.71
C MET A 15 10.43 -28.43 7.13
N LEU A 16 10.73 -27.49 8.03
CA LEU A 16 10.03 -27.31 9.30
C LEU A 16 9.86 -25.80 9.53
N ILE A 17 8.60 -25.41 9.66
CA ILE A 17 8.11 -24.05 9.77
C ILE A 17 8.82 -23.33 10.92
N LEU A 18 9.67 -22.37 10.58
CA LEU A 18 9.90 -21.20 11.42
C LEU A 18 9.65 -19.99 10.51
N SER A 19 8.37 -19.65 10.35
CA SER A 19 7.97 -18.33 9.90
C SER A 19 8.44 -17.31 10.95
N VAL A 20 9.69 -16.90 10.86
CA VAL A 20 10.04 -15.56 11.29
C VAL A 20 9.83 -14.68 10.06
N ALA A 21 8.57 -14.34 9.82
CA ALA A 21 8.30 -13.09 9.12
C ALA A 21 8.76 -11.97 10.07
N THR A 22 10.07 -11.69 10.13
CA THR A 22 10.54 -10.39 10.61
C THR A 22 10.52 -9.45 9.43
N SER A 23 9.32 -9.14 8.95
CA SER A 23 9.07 -7.93 8.18
C SER A 23 8.20 -7.03 9.03
N SER A 24 8.72 -6.61 10.19
CA SER A 24 8.50 -5.24 10.62
C SER A 24 9.66 -4.44 10.04
N ALA A 25 9.73 -4.40 8.70
CA ALA A 25 10.58 -3.42 8.05
C ALA A 25 9.87 -2.11 8.31
N ALA A 26 10.53 -1.21 9.04
CA ALA A 26 10.01 0.12 9.32
C ALA A 26 9.64 0.86 8.02
N LEU A 27 10.22 0.47 6.89
CA LEU A 27 9.92 0.99 5.56
C LEU A 27 8.84 0.18 4.83
N ILE A 28 7.84 0.89 4.29
CA ILE A 28 6.88 0.36 3.30
C ILE A 28 6.95 1.18 2.02
N ALA A 29 6.55 0.55 0.91
CA ALA A 29 6.31 1.20 -0.36
C ALA A 29 4.80 1.29 -0.59
N ILE A 30 4.30 2.47 -0.92
CA ILE A 30 2.89 2.71 -1.26
C ILE A 30 2.85 3.18 -2.71
N VAL A 31 1.93 2.62 -3.49
CA VAL A 31 1.67 3.05 -4.87
C VAL A 31 0.22 3.48 -4.93
N ASP A 32 -0.01 4.72 -5.34
CA ASP A 32 -1.34 5.17 -5.73
C ASP A 32 -1.71 4.52 -7.06
N ASP A 33 -2.73 3.67 -7.05
CA ASP A 33 -3.17 2.94 -8.24
C ASP A 33 -4.05 3.78 -9.19
N ASP A 34 -4.38 5.02 -8.81
CA ASP A 34 -5.04 5.99 -9.68
C ASP A 34 -4.04 6.89 -10.43
N SER A 35 -3.11 7.55 -9.71
CA SER A 35 -2.11 8.44 -10.32
C SER A 35 -0.85 7.73 -10.83
N GLY A 36 -0.44 6.64 -10.17
CA GLY A 36 0.86 6.00 -10.38
C GLY A 36 1.98 6.56 -9.50
N GLU A 37 1.68 7.47 -8.58
CA GLU A 37 2.66 8.02 -7.64
C GLU A 37 3.16 6.94 -6.68
N PHE A 38 4.47 6.96 -6.43
CA PHE A 38 5.14 6.00 -5.54
C PHE A 38 5.73 6.70 -4.33
N TYR A 39 5.51 6.12 -3.15
CA TYR A 39 6.03 6.62 -1.89
C TYR A 39 6.83 5.57 -1.15
N PHE A 40 7.88 6.02 -0.48
CA PHE A 40 8.47 5.33 0.65
C PHE A 40 7.98 5.97 1.95
N LYS A 41 7.44 5.17 2.89
CA LYS A 41 7.01 5.64 4.23
C LYS A 41 7.72 4.86 5.32
N ASN A 42 8.34 5.57 6.26
CA ASN A 42 8.83 4.96 7.49
C ASN A 42 7.71 4.88 8.54
N THR A 43 7.10 3.70 8.67
CA THR A 43 6.06 3.36 9.66
C THR A 43 6.60 2.96 11.03
N GLY A 44 7.93 2.82 11.17
CA GLY A 44 8.54 2.44 12.43
C GLY A 44 8.67 3.61 13.42
N PRO A 45 8.80 3.33 14.72
CA PRO A 45 8.94 4.36 15.76
C PRO A 45 10.34 5.02 15.80
N GLY A 46 11.26 4.62 14.92
CA GLY A 46 12.63 5.13 14.89
C GLY A 46 13.11 5.32 13.45
N SER A 47 14.29 5.91 13.30
CA SER A 47 14.83 6.18 11.97
C SER A 47 15.20 4.90 11.23
N PHE A 48 14.91 4.86 9.93
CA PHE A 48 15.32 3.82 9.00
C PHE A 48 16.51 4.32 8.18
N VAL A 49 17.60 3.54 8.16
CA VAL A 49 18.74 3.81 7.28
C VAL A 49 18.43 3.22 5.91
N LEU A 50 18.56 4.03 4.86
CA LEU A 50 18.33 3.61 3.48
C LEU A 50 19.55 3.96 2.64
N ASP A 51 20.48 3.04 2.44
CA ASP A 51 21.71 3.30 1.66
C ASP A 51 21.51 3.16 0.15
N ALA A 52 20.57 2.31 -0.27
CA ALA A 52 20.20 2.11 -1.66
C ALA A 52 18.79 1.52 -1.75
N TYR A 53 18.18 1.64 -2.93
CA TYR A 53 16.95 0.93 -3.24
C TYR A 53 16.92 0.48 -4.71
N ALA A 54 16.14 -0.57 -4.96
CA ALA A 54 15.82 -1.04 -6.30
C ALA A 54 14.34 -1.42 -6.37
N ILE A 55 13.63 -0.83 -7.34
CA ILE A 55 12.24 -1.10 -7.69
C ILE A 55 12.27 -1.84 -9.01
N ASN A 56 11.77 -3.08 -9.04
CA ASN A 56 11.74 -3.91 -10.24
C ASN A 56 10.30 -4.26 -10.63
N SER A 57 10.01 -4.12 -11.91
CA SER A 57 8.76 -4.53 -12.55
C SER A 57 9.03 -5.63 -13.58
N PRO A 58 8.61 -6.89 -13.34
CA PRO A 58 8.72 -7.97 -14.33
C PRO A 58 7.86 -7.72 -15.57
N PHE A 59 6.86 -6.85 -15.51
CA PHE A 59 5.95 -6.52 -16.62
C PHE A 59 6.13 -5.10 -17.18
N LEU A 60 7.34 -4.53 -17.04
CA LEU A 60 7.70 -3.23 -17.63
C LEU A 60 6.74 -2.07 -17.31
N SER A 61 6.14 -2.07 -16.11
CA SER A 61 5.13 -1.11 -15.67
C SER A 61 5.72 0.15 -15.03
N LEU A 62 7.05 0.34 -15.06
CA LEU A 62 7.68 1.57 -14.55
C LEU A 62 7.77 2.64 -15.64
N THR A 63 7.65 3.90 -15.23
CA THR A 63 7.71 5.11 -16.06
C THR A 63 8.89 5.99 -15.61
N PRO A 64 10.09 5.84 -16.21
CA PRO A 64 11.28 6.57 -15.75
C PRO A 64 11.26 8.09 -15.98
N GLY A 65 10.41 8.57 -16.89
CA GLY A 65 10.33 10.00 -17.24
C GLY A 65 9.95 10.91 -16.07
N PRO A 66 8.82 10.64 -15.38
CA PRO A 66 8.37 11.40 -14.20
C PRO A 66 9.09 11.02 -12.88
N TRP A 67 10.19 10.27 -12.93
CA TRP A 67 10.86 9.80 -11.72
C TRP A 67 11.55 10.94 -10.95
N VAL A 68 11.04 11.23 -9.76
CA VAL A 68 11.65 12.13 -8.78
C VAL A 68 12.63 11.31 -7.94
N SER A 69 13.83 11.12 -8.48
CA SER A 69 14.90 10.38 -7.80
C SER A 69 15.34 11.04 -6.49
N ILE A 70 15.86 10.27 -5.53
CA ILE A 70 16.52 10.82 -4.32
C ILE A 70 17.71 11.68 -4.74
N THR A 71 18.44 11.22 -5.74
CA THR A 71 19.52 11.95 -6.42
C THR A 71 19.06 13.34 -6.87
N GLY A 72 19.58 14.39 -6.23
CA GLY A 72 19.27 15.78 -6.58
C GLY A 72 17.93 16.34 -6.09
N ASN A 73 17.07 15.55 -5.44
CA ASN A 73 15.78 16.03 -4.88
C ASN A 73 15.59 15.78 -3.38
N TYR A 74 16.24 14.76 -2.81
CA TYR A 74 16.17 14.40 -1.38
C TYR A 74 17.56 14.15 -0.78
N ASP A 75 18.59 14.71 -1.39
CA ASP A 75 19.97 14.59 -0.96
C ASP A 75 20.62 15.97 -0.71
N SER A 76 21.93 16.01 -0.51
CA SER A 76 22.67 17.27 -0.31
C SER A 76 22.55 18.28 -1.47
N ALA A 77 22.09 17.84 -2.65
CA ALA A 77 21.85 18.70 -3.81
C ALA A 77 20.37 19.11 -3.98
N GLY A 78 19.45 18.50 -3.23
CA GLY A 78 18.02 18.84 -3.17
C GLY A 78 17.47 18.54 -1.77
N ASP A 79 17.56 19.49 -0.85
CA ASP A 79 17.68 19.20 0.58
C ASP A 79 16.37 19.15 1.38
N GLN A 80 15.29 18.60 0.84
CA GLN A 80 14.17 18.15 1.70
C GLN A 80 14.44 16.74 2.24
N SER A 81 15.62 16.61 2.87
CA SER A 81 16.53 15.50 2.58
C SER A 81 16.44 14.27 3.48
N VAL A 82 16.39 13.15 2.79
CA VAL A 82 16.72 11.80 3.25
C VAL A 82 18.23 11.70 3.52
N SER A 83 19.10 12.42 2.81
CA SER A 83 20.56 12.24 2.93
C SER A 83 21.35 13.55 2.86
N SER A 84 22.38 13.68 3.70
CA SER A 84 23.37 14.77 3.62
C SER A 84 24.53 14.47 2.66
N SER A 85 24.50 13.33 1.97
CA SER A 85 25.50 12.89 1.01
C SER A 85 24.87 12.63 -0.34
N PRO A 86 25.60 12.81 -1.46
CA PRO A 86 25.05 12.67 -2.80
C PRO A 86 24.63 11.22 -3.08
N TRP A 87 23.54 11.10 -3.82
CA TRP A 87 23.04 9.86 -4.37
C TRP A 87 23.38 9.73 -5.86
N PHE A 88 23.27 8.50 -6.37
CA PHE A 88 23.54 8.18 -7.75
C PHE A 88 22.46 7.25 -8.30
N VAL A 89 21.95 7.59 -9.48
CA VAL A 89 21.10 6.69 -10.27
C VAL A 89 21.92 5.54 -10.82
N LEU A 90 21.52 4.32 -10.50
CA LEU A 90 22.11 3.07 -11.00
C LEU A 90 21.36 2.52 -12.21
N SER A 91 20.03 2.69 -12.24
CA SER A 91 19.15 2.20 -13.30
C SER A 91 17.93 3.11 -13.44
N ALA A 92 17.51 3.37 -14.68
CA ALA A 92 16.37 4.24 -15.02
C ALA A 92 15.62 3.69 -16.24
N THR A 93 15.00 2.52 -16.08
CA THR A 93 14.32 1.79 -17.16
C THR A 93 12.89 1.42 -16.78
N SER A 94 12.07 1.04 -17.75
CA SER A 94 10.71 0.55 -17.45
C SER A 94 10.68 -0.78 -16.68
N GLN A 95 11.82 -1.48 -16.61
CA GLN A 95 11.97 -2.71 -15.84
C GLN A 95 12.50 -2.46 -14.43
N GLU A 96 13.37 -1.47 -14.25
CA GLU A 96 14.04 -1.20 -12.99
C GLU A 96 14.37 0.28 -12.84
N LEU A 97 14.04 0.82 -11.66
CA LEU A 97 14.52 2.08 -11.13
C LEU A 97 15.36 1.78 -9.89
N ALA A 98 16.60 2.23 -9.86
CA ALA A 98 17.50 1.96 -8.75
C ALA A 98 18.45 3.11 -8.48
N GLU A 99 18.70 3.37 -7.20
CA GLU A 99 19.66 4.36 -6.74
C GLU A 99 20.47 3.82 -5.58
N ALA A 100 21.65 4.39 -5.38
CA ALA A 100 22.45 4.20 -4.19
C ALA A 100 23.13 5.50 -3.81
N GLY A 101 23.23 5.73 -2.50
CA GLY A 101 24.07 6.79 -1.98
C GLY A 101 25.50 6.34 -1.70
N SER A 102 26.33 7.32 -1.35
CA SER A 102 27.71 7.08 -0.95
C SER A 102 27.80 6.73 0.55
N VAL A 103 28.08 5.45 0.86
CA VAL A 103 28.39 4.88 2.20
C VAL A 103 27.81 5.62 3.42
N SER A 104 26.71 5.09 3.99
CA SER A 104 25.88 5.64 5.09
C SER A 104 24.97 6.80 4.68
N SER A 105 24.24 6.59 3.62
CA SER A 105 23.61 7.66 2.85
C SER A 105 22.11 7.44 2.83
N GLY A 106 21.38 8.10 3.73
CA GLY A 106 19.92 8.07 3.79
C GLY A 106 19.40 7.73 5.18
N LEU A 107 18.72 8.66 5.84
CA LEU A 107 18.05 8.49 7.11
C LEU A 107 16.61 8.99 6.97
N LEU A 108 15.66 8.07 6.94
CA LEU A 108 14.23 8.40 7.03
C LEU A 108 13.84 8.39 8.51
N THR A 109 13.42 9.52 9.05
CA THR A 109 12.91 9.63 10.42
C THR A 109 11.55 8.93 10.57
N ALA A 110 11.09 8.74 11.81
CA ALA A 110 9.82 8.06 12.06
C ALA A 110 8.65 8.86 11.46
N GLY A 111 7.81 8.20 10.66
CA GLY A 111 6.69 8.83 9.94
C GLY A 111 7.09 9.52 8.63
N GLU A 112 8.37 9.60 8.30
CA GLU A 112 8.83 10.32 7.11
C GLU A 112 8.36 9.63 5.82
N VAL A 113 7.89 10.46 4.88
CA VAL A 113 7.39 10.07 3.57
C VAL A 113 8.27 10.70 2.49
N VAL A 114 8.62 9.91 1.48
CA VAL A 114 9.38 10.32 0.32
C VAL A 114 8.60 9.95 -0.92
N SER A 115 8.16 10.94 -1.71
CA SER A 115 7.56 10.69 -3.02
C SER A 115 8.64 10.56 -4.09
N LEU A 116 8.53 9.52 -4.92
CA LEU A 116 9.36 9.32 -6.10
C LEU A 116 8.64 9.74 -7.41
N GLY A 117 7.46 10.36 -7.31
CA GLY A 117 6.63 10.76 -8.44
C GLY A 117 5.90 9.60 -9.12
N ASP A 118 5.28 9.90 -10.27
CA ASP A 118 4.39 9.02 -11.05
C ASP A 118 5.14 7.91 -11.80
N ILE A 119 5.90 7.09 -11.07
CA ILE A 119 6.81 6.09 -11.64
C ILE A 119 6.16 4.75 -11.95
N TYR A 120 4.88 4.58 -11.61
CA TYR A 120 4.11 3.39 -11.96
C TYR A 120 3.08 3.73 -13.04
N ASN A 121 2.87 2.83 -13.99
CA ASN A 121 1.75 2.92 -14.93
C ASN A 121 0.51 2.26 -14.29
N PRO A 122 -0.55 3.01 -13.94
CA PRO A 122 -1.78 2.47 -13.35
C PRO A 122 -2.44 1.35 -14.17
N LEU A 123 -2.28 1.38 -15.49
CA LEU A 123 -2.81 0.35 -16.40
C LEU A 123 -1.90 -0.88 -16.52
N GLY A 124 -0.75 -0.87 -15.84
CA GLY A 124 0.23 -1.94 -15.78
C GLY A 124 -0.19 -3.10 -14.90
N THR A 125 0.65 -4.14 -14.86
CA THR A 125 0.42 -5.26 -13.93
C THR A 125 1.02 -4.92 -12.56
N PRO A 126 0.23 -4.97 -11.47
CA PRO A 126 0.69 -4.57 -10.13
C PRO A 126 1.56 -5.65 -9.48
N ALA A 127 2.78 -5.83 -10.01
CA ALA A 127 3.72 -6.86 -9.58
C ALA A 127 5.11 -6.29 -9.34
N LEU A 128 5.20 -5.19 -8.58
CA LEU A 128 6.49 -4.61 -8.20
C LEU A 128 7.18 -5.44 -7.12
N THR A 129 8.51 -5.54 -7.23
CA THR A 129 9.36 -6.01 -6.14
C THR A 129 10.28 -4.87 -5.75
N VAL A 130 10.32 -4.55 -4.45
CA VAL A 130 11.11 -3.44 -3.92
C VAL A 130 12.10 -3.98 -2.91
N ARG A 131 13.35 -3.56 -3.06
CA ARG A 131 14.46 -3.92 -2.17
C ARG A 131 15.10 -2.64 -1.66
N ALA A 132 15.33 -2.58 -0.35
CA ALA A 132 16.12 -1.55 0.30
C ALA A 132 17.41 -2.16 0.84
N PHE A 133 18.47 -1.37 0.92
CA PHE A 133 19.77 -1.82 1.39
C PHE A 133 20.26 -0.98 2.56
N GLN A 134 20.82 -1.65 3.57
CA GLN A 134 21.57 -1.07 4.69
C GLN A 134 22.98 -1.66 4.65
N GLY A 135 23.90 -0.91 4.05
CA GLY A 135 25.20 -1.39 3.62
C GLY A 135 25.05 -2.58 2.66
N ILE A 136 25.44 -3.76 3.13
CA ILE A 136 25.34 -5.01 2.35
C ILE A 136 24.07 -5.82 2.64
N VAL A 137 23.26 -5.38 3.61
CA VAL A 137 22.05 -6.09 4.02
C VAL A 137 20.90 -5.66 3.12
N GLU A 138 20.40 -6.61 2.34
CA GLU A 138 19.18 -6.44 1.54
C GLU A 138 17.94 -6.76 2.38
N THR A 139 16.95 -5.89 2.34
CA THR A 139 15.64 -6.10 2.96
C THR A 139 14.53 -5.92 1.92
N PRO A 140 13.64 -6.91 1.74
CA PRO A 140 12.46 -6.73 0.91
C PRO A 140 11.54 -5.71 1.57
N VAL A 141 11.01 -4.79 0.76
CA VAL A 141 10.05 -3.76 1.20
C VAL A 141 8.66 -4.20 0.74
N ALA A 142 7.70 -4.18 1.67
CA ALA A 142 6.32 -4.50 1.35
C ALA A 142 5.75 -3.40 0.43
N VAL A 143 5.13 -3.80 -0.67
CA VAL A 143 4.46 -2.88 -1.61
C VAL A 143 2.95 -2.97 -1.39
N SER A 144 2.33 -1.82 -1.14
CA SER A 144 0.88 -1.68 -1.05
C SER A 144 0.39 -0.86 -2.23
N PHE A 145 -0.45 -1.46 -3.08
CA PHE A 145 -1.25 -0.71 -4.06
C PHE A 145 -2.56 -0.32 -3.40
N ARG A 146 -2.93 0.95 -3.46
CA ARG A 146 -4.19 1.49 -2.95
C ARG A 146 -4.55 2.74 -3.71
N SER A 147 -5.83 3.05 -3.76
CA SER A 147 -6.31 4.35 -4.23
C SER A 147 -6.12 5.35 -3.10
N LEU A 148 -5.46 6.48 -3.38
CA LEU A 148 -5.36 7.61 -2.45
C LEU A 148 -6.40 8.70 -2.75
N LEU A 149 -7.35 8.43 -3.67
CA LEU A 149 -8.48 9.33 -3.86
C LEU A 149 -9.32 9.39 -2.57
N GLY A 150 -9.38 10.55 -1.95
CA GLY A 150 -10.11 10.74 -0.70
C GLY A 150 -9.22 10.73 0.55
N ASP A 151 -7.91 10.54 0.41
CA ASP A 151 -6.90 10.89 1.43
C ASP A 151 -6.81 12.42 1.45
N TYR A 152 -7.47 13.03 2.42
CA TYR A 152 -7.61 14.48 2.57
C TYR A 152 -6.71 15.04 3.67
N ASP A 153 -6.17 14.19 4.55
CA ASP A 153 -5.15 14.62 5.52
C ASP A 153 -3.70 14.35 5.07
N ASP A 154 -3.53 13.82 3.86
CA ASP A 154 -2.27 13.56 3.15
C ASP A 154 -1.37 12.57 3.90
N ASP A 155 -1.96 11.57 4.55
CA ASP A 155 -1.24 10.61 5.38
C ASP A 155 -0.95 9.26 4.70
N LEU A 156 -1.36 9.11 3.43
CA LEU A 156 -1.23 7.92 2.57
C LEU A 156 -2.16 6.76 2.94
N ASP A 157 -3.27 7.03 3.63
CA ASP A 157 -4.41 6.15 3.69
C ASP A 157 -5.75 6.89 3.60
N VAL A 158 -6.83 6.12 3.41
CA VAL A 158 -8.19 6.68 3.28
C VAL A 158 -9.02 6.13 4.42
N ASP A 159 -9.16 6.90 5.49
CA ASP A 159 -9.76 6.49 6.74
C ASP A 159 -10.74 7.54 7.33
N VAL A 160 -10.98 7.52 8.64
CA VAL A 160 -11.94 8.42 9.30
C VAL A 160 -11.35 9.82 9.53
N ASP A 161 -10.03 9.96 9.58
CA ASP A 161 -9.37 11.24 9.81
C ASP A 161 -9.53 12.17 8.59
N ASP A 162 -9.58 11.61 7.38
CA ASP A 162 -9.99 12.33 6.16
C ASP A 162 -11.39 12.91 6.23
N TYR A 163 -12.32 12.17 6.84
CA TYR A 163 -13.69 12.66 7.01
C TYR A 163 -13.72 13.88 7.94
N PHE A 164 -12.83 13.96 8.92
CA PHE A 164 -12.69 15.16 9.75
C PHE A 164 -12.13 16.34 8.94
N VAL A 165 -11.19 16.11 8.00
CA VAL A 165 -10.75 17.17 7.08
C VAL A 165 -11.88 17.62 6.16
N PHE A 166 -12.61 16.68 5.55
CA PHE A 166 -13.77 16.98 4.72
C PHE A 166 -14.81 17.82 5.45
N THR A 167 -15.20 17.40 6.66
CA THR A 167 -16.22 18.14 7.44
C THR A 167 -15.73 19.51 7.89
N ALA A 168 -14.44 19.66 8.20
CA ALA A 168 -13.84 20.94 8.57
C ALA A 168 -13.77 21.92 7.39
N THR A 169 -13.67 21.42 6.16
CA THR A 169 -13.52 22.23 4.93
C THR A 169 -14.78 22.31 4.07
N PHE A 170 -15.88 21.64 4.46
CA PHE A 170 -17.11 21.61 3.67
C PHE A 170 -17.64 23.00 3.29
N GLY A 171 -17.87 23.21 1.98
CA GLY A 171 -18.31 24.47 1.39
C GLY A 171 -17.19 25.49 1.15
N SER A 172 -15.94 25.17 1.47
CA SER A 172 -14.78 26.02 1.25
C SER A 172 -14.41 26.09 -0.23
N THR A 173 -14.01 27.29 -0.68
CA THR A 173 -13.37 27.54 -1.98
C THR A 173 -11.94 28.08 -1.81
N ILE A 174 -11.36 27.90 -0.62
CA ILE A 174 -10.05 28.44 -0.23
C ILE A 174 -9.19 27.34 0.37
N ASP A 175 -9.63 26.72 1.46
CA ASP A 175 -9.08 25.45 1.94
C ASP A 175 -9.68 24.33 1.09
N LEU A 176 -8.90 23.81 0.15
CA LEU A 176 -9.30 22.81 -0.83
C LEU A 176 -8.67 21.44 -0.55
N ARG A 177 -8.19 21.19 0.68
CA ARG A 177 -7.58 19.89 1.03
C ARG A 177 -8.51 18.71 0.80
N ALA A 178 -9.83 18.91 0.92
CA ALA A 178 -10.84 17.90 0.61
C ALA A 178 -11.55 18.11 -0.74
N ASP A 179 -10.97 18.85 -1.69
CA ASP A 179 -11.47 19.02 -3.06
C ASP A 179 -11.00 17.85 -3.92
N GLY A 180 -11.53 16.65 -3.65
CA GLY A 180 -11.08 15.41 -4.28
C GLY A 180 -11.38 15.33 -5.78
N ASN A 181 -12.34 16.10 -6.29
CA ASN A 181 -12.62 16.17 -7.72
C ASN A 181 -11.90 17.33 -8.43
N ASN A 182 -11.17 18.18 -7.68
CA ASN A 182 -10.46 19.36 -8.13
C ASN A 182 -11.34 20.38 -8.89
N ASP A 183 -12.60 20.59 -8.46
CA ASP A 183 -13.53 21.54 -9.09
C ASP A 183 -13.50 22.94 -8.47
N GLY A 184 -12.68 23.13 -7.43
CA GLY A 184 -12.47 24.40 -6.73
C GLY A 184 -13.44 24.64 -5.59
N ILE A 185 -14.23 23.66 -5.17
CA ILE A 185 -15.09 23.74 -3.99
C ILE A 185 -15.23 22.39 -3.28
N VAL A 186 -14.98 22.37 -1.96
CA VAL A 186 -15.27 21.18 -1.14
C VAL A 186 -16.79 21.03 -0.99
N SER A 187 -17.35 19.96 -1.55
CA SER A 187 -18.78 19.79 -1.71
C SER A 187 -19.25 18.34 -1.42
N ALA A 188 -20.54 18.10 -1.61
CA ALA A 188 -21.07 16.74 -1.46
C ALA A 188 -20.53 15.75 -2.51
N ALA A 189 -19.94 16.24 -3.61
CA ALA A 189 -19.27 15.38 -4.60
C ALA A 189 -18.00 14.75 -3.99
N ASP A 190 -17.23 15.52 -3.24
CA ASP A 190 -15.98 15.06 -2.61
C ASP A 190 -16.26 14.02 -1.53
N TYR A 191 -17.32 14.21 -0.74
CA TYR A 191 -17.79 13.17 0.18
C TYR A 191 -18.03 11.83 -0.52
N THR A 192 -18.56 11.83 -1.75
CA THR A 192 -18.78 10.57 -2.48
C THR A 192 -17.48 9.92 -2.91
N ILE A 193 -16.43 10.69 -3.19
CA ILE A 193 -15.08 10.16 -3.48
C ILE A 193 -14.55 9.46 -2.24
N TRP A 194 -14.46 10.16 -1.11
CA TRP A 194 -14.00 9.58 0.16
C TRP A 194 -14.83 8.34 0.53
N ARG A 195 -16.17 8.42 0.51
CA ARG A 195 -17.04 7.29 0.88
C ARG A 195 -16.81 6.05 -0.01
N ASP A 196 -16.60 6.26 -1.31
CA ASP A 196 -16.42 5.16 -2.26
C ASP A 196 -15.03 4.52 -2.16
N ARG A 197 -14.09 5.16 -1.44
CA ARG A 197 -12.70 4.71 -1.23
C ARG A 197 -12.39 4.31 0.20
N PHE A 198 -13.16 4.82 1.15
CA PHE A 198 -13.11 4.44 2.56
C PHE A 198 -13.33 2.93 2.69
N GLU A 199 -12.25 2.23 3.00
CA GLU A 199 -12.34 0.85 3.46
C GLU A 199 -12.38 0.91 4.99
N PRO A 200 -13.57 0.81 5.64
CA PRO A 200 -13.60 0.65 7.09
C PRO A 200 -12.72 -0.56 7.39
N MET A 201 -11.76 -0.43 8.33
CA MET A 201 -10.69 -1.38 8.72
C MET A 201 -11.14 -2.85 8.94
N LEU A 202 -11.81 -3.45 7.97
CA LEU A 202 -12.14 -4.85 7.82
C LEU A 202 -10.91 -5.50 7.19
N GLY A 203 -9.76 -5.27 7.83
CA GLY A 203 -8.54 -5.98 7.55
C GLY A 203 -8.84 -7.47 7.66
N SER A 204 -8.56 -8.19 6.59
CA SER A 204 -8.68 -9.64 6.39
C SER A 204 -9.97 -10.12 5.69
N ALA A 205 -9.76 -10.96 4.68
CA ALA A 205 -10.81 -11.73 3.99
C ALA A 205 -11.70 -12.53 4.97
N GLN A 206 -11.23 -12.80 6.20
CA GLN A 206 -12.02 -13.40 7.27
C GLN A 206 -13.20 -12.52 7.73
N ALA A 207 -13.10 -11.19 7.72
CA ALA A 207 -14.19 -10.29 8.11
C ALA A 207 -15.31 -10.26 7.05
N ARG A 208 -14.96 -10.39 5.76
CA ARG A 208 -15.93 -10.50 4.66
C ARG A 208 -16.76 -11.78 4.74
N LEU A 209 -16.19 -12.89 5.24
CA LEU A 209 -16.93 -14.14 5.48
C LEU A 209 -17.87 -14.06 6.70
N ALA A 210 -17.57 -13.20 7.69
CA ALA A 210 -18.42 -13.04 8.88
C ALA A 210 -19.76 -12.35 8.55
N LEU A 211 -19.77 -11.42 7.59
CA LEU A 211 -21.01 -10.79 7.09
C LEU A 211 -21.87 -11.72 6.24
N ALA A 212 -21.28 -12.74 5.61
CA ALA A 212 -22.00 -13.75 4.83
C ALA A 212 -22.70 -14.82 5.71
N LEU A 213 -22.33 -14.96 6.98
CA LEU A 213 -22.88 -15.96 7.90
C LEU A 213 -23.82 -15.37 8.98
N GLY A 214 -23.91 -14.04 9.07
CA GLY A 214 -24.61 -13.34 10.15
C GLY A 214 -25.97 -12.74 9.81
N ILE A 215 -26.40 -12.77 8.54
CA ILE A 215 -27.70 -12.19 8.12
C ILE A 215 -28.63 -13.34 7.71
N PRO A 216 -29.61 -13.73 8.55
CA PRO A 216 -30.71 -14.56 8.09
C PRO A 216 -31.48 -13.73 7.07
N GLU A 217 -31.40 -14.10 5.78
CA GLU A 217 -32.14 -13.38 4.75
C GLU A 217 -33.66 -13.42 5.08
N PRO A 218 -34.37 -12.28 5.07
CA PRO A 218 -35.79 -12.21 5.41
C PRO A 218 -36.67 -13.10 4.50
N ALA A 219 -36.15 -13.51 3.34
CA ALA A 219 -36.80 -14.43 2.42
C ALA A 219 -36.97 -15.85 3.00
N THR A 220 -36.06 -16.35 3.84
CA THR A 220 -36.19 -17.70 4.42
C THR A 220 -37.32 -17.74 5.45
N ALA A 221 -37.45 -16.68 6.26
CA ALA A 221 -38.57 -16.52 7.19
C ALA A 221 -39.91 -16.39 6.44
N ALA A 222 -39.93 -15.64 5.33
CA ALA A 222 -41.11 -15.52 4.47
C ALA A 222 -41.53 -16.87 3.84
N LEU A 223 -40.58 -17.65 3.32
CA LEU A 223 -40.86 -18.98 2.75
C LEU A 223 -41.31 -20.00 3.80
N LEU A 224 -40.75 -19.96 5.00
CA LEU A 224 -41.17 -20.84 6.11
C LEU A 224 -42.61 -20.51 6.58
N LEU A 225 -42.97 -19.23 6.63
CA LEU A 225 -44.34 -18.80 6.96
C LEU A 225 -45.35 -19.22 5.88
N VAL A 226 -45.00 -19.12 4.60
CA VAL A 226 -45.85 -19.59 3.49
C VAL A 226 -45.98 -21.12 3.51
N ALA A 227 -44.92 -21.86 3.84
CA ALA A 227 -44.96 -23.31 4.00
C ALA A 227 -45.85 -23.75 5.18
N MET A 228 -45.81 -23.05 6.32
CA MET A 228 -46.67 -23.34 7.46
C MET A 228 -48.15 -22.99 7.19
N ALA A 229 -48.42 -21.93 6.44
CA ALA A 229 -49.79 -21.52 6.08
C ALA A 229 -50.44 -22.51 5.10
N THR A 230 -49.67 -23.04 4.13
CA THR A 230 -50.17 -24.03 3.16
C THR A 230 -50.33 -25.44 3.77
N GLY A 231 -49.55 -25.79 4.80
CA GLY A 231 -49.68 -27.06 5.53
C GLY A 231 -51.00 -27.22 6.31
N LYS A 232 -51.54 -26.13 6.89
CA LYS A 232 -52.83 -26.16 7.62
C LYS A 232 -54.05 -26.35 6.71
N LEU A 233 -53.96 -25.97 5.44
CA LEU A 233 -55.06 -26.09 4.47
C LEU A 233 -55.28 -27.53 3.98
N ARG A 234 -54.32 -28.45 4.18
CA ARG A 234 -54.47 -29.88 3.85
C ARG A 234 -55.13 -30.71 4.95
N CYS A 235 -55.16 -30.24 6.20
CA CYS A 235 -55.74 -31.00 7.31
C CYS A 235 -57.28 -30.82 7.44
N CYS A 236 -57.85 -29.76 6.86
CA CYS A 236 -59.31 -29.50 6.92
C CYS A 236 -60.13 -30.16 5.81
N ARG A 237 -59.55 -31.01 4.94
CA ARG A 237 -60.25 -31.62 3.79
C ARG A 237 -60.39 -33.15 3.84
N CYS A 238 -60.27 -33.74 5.03
CA CYS A 238 -60.75 -35.11 5.28
C CYS A 238 -61.80 -35.09 6.39
N ARG A 239 -63.04 -34.80 6.01
CA ARG A 239 -64.24 -35.28 6.68
C ARG A 239 -65.23 -35.71 5.61
#